data_AF-A0A959UV14-F1
#
_entry.id   AF-A0A959UV14-F1
#
_cell.length_a   1.000
_cell.length_b   1.000
_cell.length_c   1.000
_cell.angle_alpha   90.00
_cell.angle_beta   90.00
_cell.angle_gamma   90.00
#
_symmetry.space_group_name_H-M   'P 1'
#
loop_
_entity.id
_entity.type
_entity.pdbx_description
1 polymer ?
#
loop_
_entity_poly.entity_id
_entity_poly.type
_entity_poly.pdbx_seq_one_letter_code
_entity_poly.pdbx_strand_id
1 'polypeptide(L)'
;VDFSILDNPIGKAKYDGATGEVTWDLEYTNQIRNEIARLMKAYEDRKKREANLEEDFAKLMQAGDEAMGKADFQKAVASFTEALTLKPDEPVAKAKLSDAQMRLTAQEEETRKEEQYAALIKDADGLFNKKEYETAKGKYEEASKVKPGEAYPKQRIAEIGTILKDLERLAEEERKARELQEKYDAAIKAADDAFKAENYEQARTKYTEASGLKPEEKYPKDQLAAVAAAMEEQARKAEEERLARELQENYDAAIKAADAAFTAKNYEQAQTKYTEASGLKPEEKYPKDQLAAVAAALEELARKAEEERQAKELQARYDAAIQVADAAFNAAKYEDARTKYTEA
;
A
#
# COMPACT_ATOMS: atom_id res chain seq x y z
N VAL A 1 -49.68 -81.39 -20.11
CA VAL A 1 -50.82 -82.29 -20.36
C VAL A 1 -50.25 -83.46 -21.13
N ASP A 2 -50.34 -84.66 -20.59
CA ASP A 2 -49.90 -85.88 -21.25
C ASP A 2 -51.02 -86.40 -22.14
N PHE A 3 -50.77 -86.52 -23.44
CA PHE A 3 -51.75 -86.94 -24.43
C PHE A 3 -51.66 -88.42 -24.78
N SER A 4 -50.76 -89.18 -24.14
CA SER A 4 -50.49 -90.60 -24.43
C SER A 4 -51.73 -91.51 -24.38
N ILE A 5 -52.75 -91.15 -23.59
CA ILE A 5 -54.02 -91.89 -23.53
C ILE A 5 -54.77 -91.93 -24.87
N LEU A 6 -54.52 -90.95 -25.75
CA LEU A 6 -55.13 -90.90 -27.08
C LEU A 6 -54.53 -91.94 -28.05
N ASP A 7 -53.39 -92.54 -27.70
CA ASP A 7 -52.75 -93.62 -28.47
C ASP A 7 -53.39 -95.00 -28.20
N ASN A 8 -54.23 -95.11 -27.16
CA ASN A 8 -54.93 -96.34 -26.80
C ASN A 8 -56.26 -96.48 -27.57
N PRO A 9 -56.66 -97.72 -27.95
CA PRO A 9 -57.96 -97.93 -28.59
C PRO A 9 -59.10 -97.57 -27.62
N ILE A 10 -60.15 -96.91 -28.13
CA ILE A 10 -61.31 -96.41 -27.35
C ILE A 10 -62.14 -97.57 -26.76
N GLY A 11 -62.14 -98.71 -27.43
CA GLY A 11 -62.76 -99.94 -26.96
C GLY A 11 -62.01 -101.15 -27.47
N LYS A 12 -62.07 -102.24 -26.71
CA LYS A 12 -61.57 -103.55 -27.12
C LYS A 12 -62.76 -104.50 -27.24
N ALA A 13 -62.77 -105.28 -28.31
CA ALA A 13 -63.78 -106.30 -28.54
C ALA A 13 -63.08 -107.64 -28.77
N LYS A 14 -63.70 -108.71 -28.27
CA LYS A 14 -63.28 -110.09 -28.52
C LYS A 14 -64.38 -110.76 -29.34
N TYR A 15 -64.01 -111.29 -30.49
CA TYR A 15 -64.89 -112.06 -31.36
C TYR A 15 -64.76 -113.56 -31.05
N ASP A 16 -65.89 -114.24 -30.85
CA ASP A 16 -65.94 -115.69 -30.71
C ASP A 16 -66.41 -116.32 -32.03
N GLY A 17 -65.50 -117.02 -32.71
CA GLY A 17 -65.79 -117.64 -34.01
C GLY A 17 -66.72 -118.86 -33.95
N ALA A 18 -66.96 -119.43 -32.75
CA ALA A 18 -67.85 -120.58 -32.58
C ALA A 18 -69.32 -120.18 -32.42
N THR A 19 -69.60 -119.04 -31.77
CA THR A 19 -70.95 -118.53 -31.53
C THR A 19 -71.32 -117.36 -32.45
N GLY A 20 -70.33 -116.77 -33.13
CA GLY A 20 -70.52 -115.55 -33.92
C GLY A 20 -70.70 -114.28 -33.08
N GLU A 21 -70.50 -114.36 -31.76
CA GLU A 21 -70.74 -113.26 -30.83
C GLU A 21 -69.51 -112.35 -30.69
N VAL A 22 -69.77 -111.04 -30.56
CA VAL A 22 -68.78 -110.03 -30.21
C VAL A 22 -69.04 -109.59 -28.77
N THR A 23 -68.06 -109.82 -27.89
CA THR A 23 -68.10 -109.34 -26.52
C THR A 23 -67.21 -108.11 -26.38
N TRP A 24 -67.77 -107.02 -25.84
CA TRP A 24 -67.04 -105.77 -25.63
C TRP A 24 -66.45 -105.75 -24.22
N ASP A 25 -65.19 -105.34 -24.11
CA ASP A 25 -64.57 -105.03 -22.83
C ASP A 25 -65.08 -103.66 -22.35
N LEU A 26 -66.27 -103.69 -21.75
CA LEU A 26 -66.95 -102.50 -21.25
C LEU A 26 -66.20 -101.87 -20.07
N GLU A 27 -65.45 -102.66 -19.30
CA GLU A 27 -64.62 -102.17 -18.19
C GLU A 27 -63.45 -101.33 -18.73
N TYR A 28 -62.69 -101.87 -19.69
CA TYR A 28 -61.64 -101.12 -20.39
C TYR A 28 -62.20 -99.88 -21.10
N THR A 29 -63.33 -100.02 -21.82
CA THR A 29 -63.98 -98.89 -22.52
C THR A 29 -64.41 -97.79 -21.55
N ASN A 30 -64.94 -98.14 -20.37
CA ASN A 30 -65.31 -97.17 -19.33
C ASN A 30 -64.07 -96.53 -18.66
N GLN A 31 -63.00 -97.30 -18.46
CA GLN A 31 -61.73 -96.78 -17.95
C GLN A 31 -61.14 -95.73 -18.91
N ILE A 32 -60.99 -96.05 -20.19
CA ILE A 32 -60.49 -95.12 -21.22
C ILE A 32 -61.38 -93.88 -21.32
N ARG A 33 -62.71 -94.04 -21.24
CA ARG A 33 -63.65 -92.90 -21.22
C ARG A 33 -63.40 -91.95 -20.04
N ASN A 34 -63.17 -92.50 -18.84
CA ASN A 34 -62.87 -91.69 -17.65
C ASN A 34 -61.51 -90.99 -17.75
N GLU A 35 -60.51 -91.65 -18.31
CA GLU A 35 -59.18 -91.06 -18.53
C GLU A 35 -59.22 -89.94 -19.58
N ILE A 36 -59.96 -90.12 -20.68
CA ILE A 36 -60.24 -89.04 -21.67
C ILE A 36 -60.97 -87.87 -21.00
N ALA A 37 -61.95 -88.11 -20.14
CA ALA A 37 -62.65 -87.04 -19.41
C ALA A 37 -61.71 -86.26 -18.47
N ARG A 38 -60.79 -86.94 -17.77
CA ARG A 38 -59.74 -86.31 -16.95
C ARG A 38 -58.76 -85.50 -17.80
N LEU A 39 -58.36 -86.03 -18.95
CA LEU A 39 -57.49 -85.33 -19.90
C LEU A 39 -58.14 -84.02 -20.39
N MET A 40 -59.40 -84.09 -20.81
CA MET A 40 -60.16 -82.92 -21.28
C MET A 40 -60.26 -81.86 -20.19
N LYS A 41 -60.60 -82.25 -18.95
CA LYS A 41 -60.62 -81.33 -17.80
C LYS A 41 -59.25 -80.72 -17.51
N ALA A 42 -58.19 -81.52 -17.50
CA ALA A 42 -56.82 -81.03 -17.28
C ALA A 42 -56.34 -80.08 -18.39
N TYR A 43 -56.78 -80.29 -19.63
CA TYR A 43 -56.54 -79.40 -20.75
C TYR A 43 -57.28 -78.08 -20.59
N GLU A 44 -58.58 -78.10 -20.24
CA GLU A 44 -59.36 -76.88 -19.98
C GLU A 44 -58.80 -76.08 -18.80
N ASP A 45 -58.46 -76.75 -17.69
CA ASP A 45 -57.85 -76.12 -16.52
C ASP A 45 -56.47 -75.53 -16.84
N ARG A 46 -55.67 -76.19 -17.70
CA ARG A 46 -54.40 -75.64 -18.19
C ARG A 46 -54.63 -74.42 -19.09
N LYS A 47 -55.52 -74.53 -20.07
CA LYS A 47 -55.86 -73.43 -20.98
C LYS A 47 -56.36 -72.21 -20.21
N LYS A 48 -57.19 -72.43 -19.18
CA LYS A 48 -57.68 -71.36 -18.30
C LYS A 48 -56.54 -70.74 -17.47
N ARG A 49 -55.61 -71.54 -16.95
CA ARG A 49 -54.42 -71.03 -16.26
C ARG A 49 -53.52 -70.21 -17.18
N GLU A 50 -53.28 -70.69 -18.40
CA GLU A 50 -52.50 -69.97 -19.42
C GLU A 50 -53.17 -68.66 -19.82
N ALA A 51 -54.51 -68.65 -19.99
CA ALA A 51 -55.26 -67.43 -20.28
C ALA A 51 -55.21 -66.41 -19.14
N ASN A 52 -55.38 -66.85 -17.88
CA ASN A 52 -55.25 -65.98 -16.71
C ASN A 52 -53.83 -65.40 -16.60
N LEU A 53 -52.80 -66.23 -16.84
CA LEU A 53 -51.42 -65.79 -16.83
C LEU A 53 -51.14 -64.73 -17.92
N GLU A 54 -51.73 -64.89 -19.11
CA GLU A 54 -51.64 -63.90 -20.19
C GLU A 54 -52.34 -62.58 -19.81
N GLU A 55 -53.53 -62.66 -19.21
CA GLU A 55 -54.29 -61.49 -18.78
C GLU A 55 -53.55 -60.72 -17.68
N ASP A 56 -53.04 -61.42 -16.67
CA ASP A 56 -52.29 -60.83 -15.56
C ASP A 56 -50.97 -60.22 -16.07
N PHE A 57 -50.27 -60.92 -16.97
CA PHE A 57 -49.08 -60.38 -17.64
C PHE A 57 -49.40 -59.10 -18.43
N ALA A 58 -50.48 -59.09 -19.23
CA ALA A 58 -50.88 -57.92 -20.01
C ALA A 58 -51.24 -56.72 -19.12
N LYS A 59 -51.93 -56.96 -17.99
CA LYS A 59 -52.23 -55.90 -17.00
C LYS A 59 -50.96 -55.31 -16.38
N LEU A 60 -49.99 -56.14 -16.02
CA LEU A 60 -48.72 -55.68 -15.47
C LEU A 60 -47.91 -54.89 -16.50
N MET A 61 -47.90 -55.35 -17.76
CA MET A 61 -47.28 -54.62 -18.87
C MET A 61 -47.95 -53.25 -19.09
N GLN A 62 -49.28 -53.20 -19.06
CA GLN A 62 -50.04 -51.95 -19.17
C GLN A 62 -49.75 -51.02 -17.98
N ALA A 63 -49.75 -51.53 -16.75
CA ALA A 63 -49.44 -50.74 -15.55
C ALA A 63 -48.02 -50.16 -15.60
N GLY A 64 -47.05 -50.95 -16.09
CA GLY A 64 -45.69 -50.48 -16.31
C GLY A 64 -45.62 -49.37 -17.36
N ASP A 65 -46.32 -49.53 -18.49
CA ASP A 65 -46.39 -48.50 -19.55
C ASP A 65 -47.05 -47.21 -19.06
N GLU A 66 -48.14 -47.32 -18.31
CA GLU A 66 -48.83 -46.18 -17.70
C GLU A 66 -47.92 -45.45 -16.70
N ALA A 67 -47.14 -46.21 -15.91
CA ALA A 67 -46.17 -45.64 -14.99
C ALA A 67 -45.03 -44.94 -15.73
N MET A 68 -44.51 -45.52 -16.82
CA MET A 68 -43.53 -44.88 -17.71
C MET A 68 -44.06 -43.57 -18.28
N GLY A 69 -45.31 -43.54 -18.75
CA GLY A 69 -45.95 -42.33 -19.27
C GLY A 69 -46.12 -41.22 -18.24
N LYS A 70 -46.24 -41.58 -16.95
CA LYS A 70 -46.31 -40.64 -15.82
C LYS A 70 -44.93 -40.28 -15.24
N ALA A 71 -43.85 -40.78 -15.83
CA ALA A 71 -42.49 -40.71 -15.28
C ALA A 71 -42.36 -41.30 -13.85
N ASP A 72 -43.26 -42.20 -13.46
CA ASP A 72 -43.16 -42.98 -12.23
C ASP A 72 -42.30 -44.22 -12.50
N PHE A 73 -41.00 -44.00 -12.72
CA PHE A 73 -40.10 -45.07 -13.16
C PHE A 73 -39.90 -46.15 -12.08
N GLN A 74 -40.03 -45.82 -10.80
CA GLN A 74 -40.03 -46.82 -9.72
C GLN A 74 -41.20 -47.80 -9.87
N LYS A 75 -42.42 -47.30 -10.09
CA LYS A 75 -43.58 -48.15 -10.30
C LYS A 75 -43.51 -48.92 -11.63
N ALA A 76 -42.92 -48.34 -12.66
CA ALA A 76 -42.67 -49.03 -13.93
C ALA A 76 -41.71 -50.22 -13.77
N VAL A 77 -40.58 -50.01 -13.09
CA VAL A 77 -39.62 -51.08 -12.73
C VAL A 77 -40.32 -52.19 -11.95
N ALA A 78 -41.12 -51.84 -10.92
CA ALA A 78 -41.86 -52.82 -10.15
C ALA A 78 -42.84 -53.64 -11.02
N SER A 79 -43.64 -52.97 -11.86
CA SER A 79 -44.65 -53.62 -12.70
C SER A 79 -44.04 -54.54 -13.77
N PHE A 80 -42.96 -54.11 -14.45
CA PHE A 80 -42.26 -54.96 -15.42
C PHE A 80 -41.49 -56.10 -14.76
N THR A 81 -40.93 -55.89 -13.56
CA THR A 81 -40.30 -56.94 -12.77
C THR A 81 -41.32 -58.01 -12.40
N GLU A 82 -42.50 -57.62 -11.91
CA GLU A 82 -43.61 -58.53 -11.64
C GLU A 82 -44.07 -59.25 -12.91
N ALA A 83 -44.19 -58.56 -14.05
CA ALA A 83 -44.52 -59.18 -15.34
C ALA A 83 -43.52 -60.29 -15.73
N LEU A 84 -42.23 -60.05 -15.51
CA LEU A 84 -41.16 -61.03 -15.75
C LEU A 84 -41.17 -62.19 -14.75
N THR A 85 -41.80 -62.06 -13.58
CA THR A 85 -42.03 -63.24 -12.71
C THR A 85 -43.03 -64.22 -13.32
N LEU A 86 -44.00 -63.71 -14.11
CA LEU A 86 -44.99 -64.54 -14.82
C LEU A 86 -44.41 -65.11 -16.11
N LYS A 87 -43.59 -64.34 -16.82
CA LYS A 87 -42.93 -64.74 -18.08
C LYS A 87 -41.46 -64.31 -18.11
N PRO A 88 -40.55 -65.13 -17.53
CA PRO A 88 -39.13 -64.77 -17.37
C PRO A 88 -38.38 -64.52 -18.67
N ASP A 89 -38.86 -65.05 -19.80
CA ASP A 89 -38.18 -64.99 -21.10
C ASP A 89 -38.82 -64.05 -22.12
N GLU A 90 -39.78 -63.22 -21.71
CA GLU A 90 -40.43 -62.27 -22.61
C GLU A 90 -39.49 -61.10 -22.97
N PRO A 91 -38.94 -61.04 -24.20
CA PRO A 91 -38.01 -59.99 -24.62
C PRO A 91 -38.54 -58.55 -24.48
N VAL A 92 -39.82 -58.30 -24.74
CA VAL A 92 -40.43 -56.96 -24.65
C VAL A 92 -40.44 -56.48 -23.20
N ALA A 93 -40.81 -57.36 -22.26
CA ALA A 93 -40.79 -57.03 -20.83
C ALA A 93 -39.37 -56.77 -20.32
N LYS A 94 -38.37 -57.56 -20.76
CA LYS A 94 -36.95 -57.32 -20.45
C LYS A 94 -36.47 -55.96 -20.97
N ALA A 95 -36.81 -55.61 -22.21
CA ALA A 95 -36.43 -54.33 -22.80
C ALA A 95 -37.06 -53.14 -22.08
N LYS A 96 -38.36 -53.22 -21.74
CA LYS A 96 -39.06 -52.17 -21.00
C LYS A 96 -38.56 -52.02 -19.57
N LEU A 97 -38.25 -53.11 -18.88
CA LEU A 97 -37.60 -53.06 -17.57
C LEU A 97 -36.26 -52.32 -17.64
N SER A 98 -35.43 -52.64 -18.64
CA SER A 98 -34.14 -51.98 -18.84
C SER A 98 -34.29 -50.47 -19.09
N ASP A 99 -35.22 -50.06 -19.96
CA ASP A 99 -35.51 -48.63 -20.20
C ASP A 99 -36.00 -47.93 -18.92
N ALA A 100 -36.91 -48.56 -18.17
CA ALA A 100 -37.41 -48.03 -16.90
C ALA A 100 -36.27 -47.85 -15.88
N GLN A 101 -35.35 -48.83 -15.77
CA GLN A 101 -34.21 -48.77 -14.86
C GLN A 101 -33.22 -47.64 -15.23
N MET A 102 -32.95 -47.46 -16.52
CA MET A 102 -32.10 -46.38 -17.02
C MET A 102 -32.71 -45.00 -16.73
N ARG A 103 -34.01 -44.84 -16.98
CA ARG A 103 -34.73 -43.58 -16.70
C ARG A 103 -34.81 -43.28 -15.20
N LEU A 104 -35.04 -44.30 -14.37
CA LEU A 104 -35.01 -44.16 -12.92
C LEU A 104 -33.64 -43.68 -12.43
N THR A 105 -32.56 -44.32 -12.90
CA THR A 105 -31.19 -43.93 -12.53
C THR A 105 -30.90 -42.49 -12.96
N ALA A 106 -31.26 -42.11 -14.18
CA ALA A 106 -31.08 -40.74 -14.67
C ALA A 106 -31.88 -39.71 -13.86
N GLN A 107 -33.11 -40.05 -13.44
CA GLN A 107 -33.93 -39.21 -12.58
C GLN A 107 -33.31 -39.04 -11.20
N GLU A 108 -32.87 -40.13 -10.57
CA GLU A 108 -32.20 -40.09 -9.25
C GLU A 108 -30.89 -39.28 -9.30
N GLU A 109 -30.11 -39.40 -10.37
CA GLU A 109 -28.91 -38.58 -10.58
C GLU A 109 -29.22 -37.10 -10.74
N GLU A 110 -30.28 -36.75 -11.46
CA GLU A 110 -30.70 -35.35 -11.61
C GLU A 110 -31.22 -34.77 -10.29
N THR A 111 -32.06 -35.52 -9.55
CA THR A 111 -32.50 -35.13 -8.20
C THR A 111 -31.31 -34.90 -7.27
N ARG A 112 -30.31 -35.80 -7.28
CA ARG A 112 -29.10 -35.62 -6.47
C ARG A 112 -28.33 -34.36 -6.86
N LYS A 113 -28.22 -34.04 -8.15
CA LYS A 113 -27.58 -32.80 -8.61
C LYS A 113 -28.37 -31.57 -8.18
N GLU A 114 -29.70 -31.62 -8.22
CA GLU A 114 -30.57 -30.53 -7.75
C GLU A 114 -30.40 -30.26 -6.26
N GLU A 115 -30.41 -31.29 -5.43
CA GLU A 115 -30.21 -31.18 -3.98
C GLU A 115 -28.81 -30.64 -3.66
N GLN A 116 -27.77 -31.18 -4.32
CA GLN A 116 -26.40 -30.72 -4.14
C GLN A 116 -26.23 -29.26 -4.56
N TYR A 117 -26.81 -28.88 -5.71
CA TYR A 117 -26.80 -27.50 -6.18
C TYR A 117 -27.50 -26.56 -5.20
N ALA A 118 -28.70 -26.91 -4.72
CA ALA A 118 -29.47 -26.10 -3.78
C ALA A 118 -28.71 -25.89 -2.45
N ALA A 119 -28.06 -26.94 -1.94
CA ALA A 119 -27.23 -26.86 -0.74
C ALA A 119 -26.03 -25.91 -0.94
N LEU A 120 -25.30 -26.06 -2.05
CA LEU A 120 -24.15 -25.21 -2.37
C LEU A 120 -24.53 -23.75 -2.54
N ILE A 121 -25.66 -23.46 -3.19
CA ILE A 121 -26.17 -22.10 -3.34
C ILE A 121 -26.52 -21.49 -1.98
N LYS A 122 -27.25 -22.23 -1.13
CA LYS A 122 -27.61 -21.75 0.21
C LYS A 122 -26.37 -21.41 1.04
N ASP A 123 -25.35 -22.26 1.01
CA ASP A 123 -24.09 -22.03 1.71
C ASP A 123 -23.34 -20.84 1.13
N ALA A 124 -23.23 -20.75 -0.20
CA ALA A 124 -22.58 -19.64 -0.89
C ALA A 124 -23.24 -18.29 -0.59
N ASP A 125 -24.57 -18.22 -0.64
CA ASP A 125 -25.35 -17.02 -0.32
C ASP A 125 -25.16 -16.63 1.15
N GLY A 126 -25.15 -17.61 2.06
CA GLY A 126 -24.87 -17.39 3.47
C GLY A 126 -23.50 -16.77 3.71
N LEU A 127 -22.46 -17.29 3.06
CA LEU A 127 -21.09 -16.77 3.12
C LEU A 127 -20.99 -15.37 2.49
N PHE A 128 -21.65 -15.16 1.34
CA PHE A 128 -21.69 -13.86 0.68
C PHE A 128 -22.31 -12.79 1.60
N ASN A 129 -23.41 -13.10 2.27
CA ASN A 129 -24.09 -12.18 3.18
C ASN A 129 -23.24 -11.86 4.43
N LYS A 130 -22.39 -12.80 4.86
CA LYS A 130 -21.37 -12.57 5.88
C LYS A 130 -20.14 -11.81 5.37
N LYS A 131 -20.10 -11.49 4.06
CA LYS A 131 -18.97 -10.87 3.37
C LYS A 131 -17.71 -11.74 3.32
N GLU A 132 -17.86 -13.06 3.49
CA GLU A 132 -16.80 -14.05 3.31
C GLU A 132 -16.65 -14.37 1.82
N TYR A 133 -16.29 -13.35 1.03
CA TYR A 133 -16.42 -13.36 -0.44
C TYR A 133 -15.58 -14.45 -1.12
N GLU A 134 -14.33 -14.68 -0.70
CA GLU A 134 -13.49 -15.74 -1.30
C GLU A 134 -14.07 -17.13 -1.04
N THR A 135 -14.55 -17.39 0.17
CA THR A 135 -15.18 -18.67 0.52
C THR A 135 -16.52 -18.84 -0.21
N ALA A 136 -17.31 -17.78 -0.31
CA ALA A 136 -18.55 -17.77 -1.09
C ALA A 136 -18.30 -18.07 -2.57
N LYS A 137 -17.27 -17.45 -3.16
CA LYS A 137 -16.85 -17.69 -4.55
C LYS A 137 -16.52 -19.15 -4.79
N GLY A 138 -15.76 -19.78 -3.89
CA GLY A 138 -15.47 -21.22 -3.96
C GLY A 138 -16.75 -22.07 -3.99
N LYS A 139 -17.75 -21.74 -3.18
CA LYS A 139 -19.04 -22.44 -3.17
C LYS A 139 -19.88 -22.21 -4.43
N TYR A 140 -19.89 -21.01 -4.97
CA TYR A 140 -20.53 -20.76 -6.27
C TYR A 140 -19.80 -21.49 -7.42
N GLU A 141 -18.47 -21.61 -7.37
CA GLU A 141 -17.69 -22.37 -8.35
C GLU A 141 -18.00 -23.87 -8.28
N GLU A 142 -18.15 -24.43 -7.07
CA GLU A 142 -18.64 -25.79 -6.85
C GLU A 142 -20.05 -25.96 -7.44
N ALA A 143 -20.98 -25.04 -7.15
CA ALA A 143 -22.35 -25.08 -7.69
C ALA A 143 -22.36 -25.02 -9.23
N SER A 144 -21.50 -24.17 -9.82
CA SER A 144 -21.35 -24.05 -11.28
C SER A 144 -20.75 -25.31 -11.93
N LYS A 145 -20.04 -26.16 -11.19
CA LYS A 145 -19.58 -27.47 -11.68
C LYS A 145 -20.71 -28.51 -11.66
N VAL A 146 -21.59 -28.45 -10.67
CA VAL A 146 -22.76 -29.37 -10.54
C VAL A 146 -23.80 -29.09 -11.63
N LYS A 147 -24.18 -27.82 -11.84
CA LYS A 147 -25.08 -27.40 -12.93
C LYS A 147 -24.46 -26.29 -13.78
N PRO A 148 -23.62 -26.63 -14.78
CA PRO A 148 -22.91 -25.65 -15.61
C PRO A 148 -23.78 -24.73 -16.47
N GLY A 149 -25.06 -25.08 -16.67
CA GLY A 149 -26.02 -24.26 -17.40
C GLY A 149 -26.56 -23.08 -16.59
N GLU A 150 -26.44 -23.11 -15.27
CA GLU A 150 -27.04 -22.10 -14.40
C GLU A 150 -26.29 -20.76 -14.48
N ALA A 151 -27.06 -19.68 -14.66
CA ALA A 151 -26.51 -18.33 -14.74
C ALA A 151 -26.18 -17.76 -13.36
N TYR A 152 -26.98 -18.11 -12.34
CA TYR A 152 -26.90 -17.52 -11.01
C TYR A 152 -25.51 -17.63 -10.35
N PRO A 153 -24.87 -18.82 -10.25
CA PRO A 153 -23.54 -18.92 -9.65
C PRO A 153 -22.50 -18.10 -10.42
N LYS A 154 -22.58 -18.08 -11.75
CA LYS A 154 -21.64 -17.33 -12.61
C LYS A 154 -21.75 -15.83 -12.40
N GLN A 155 -22.97 -15.31 -12.31
CA GLN A 155 -23.22 -13.89 -12.01
C GLN A 155 -22.64 -13.51 -10.64
N ARG A 156 -22.84 -14.36 -9.63
CA ARG A 156 -22.34 -14.12 -8.28
C ARG A 156 -20.81 -14.19 -8.20
N ILE A 157 -20.17 -15.12 -8.90
CA ILE A 157 -18.70 -15.18 -9.03
C ILE A 157 -18.16 -13.88 -9.64
N ALA A 158 -18.80 -13.37 -10.70
CA ALA A 158 -18.38 -12.12 -11.35
C ALA A 158 -18.57 -10.89 -10.45
N GLU A 159 -19.68 -10.83 -9.71
CA GLU A 159 -19.95 -9.79 -8.72
C GLU A 159 -18.90 -9.81 -7.60
N ILE A 160 -18.62 -10.99 -7.03
CA ILE A 160 -17.57 -11.16 -6.02
C ILE A 160 -16.20 -10.72 -6.56
N GLY A 161 -15.86 -11.08 -7.80
CA GLY A 161 -14.61 -10.65 -8.42
C GLY A 161 -14.48 -9.13 -8.50
N THR A 162 -15.59 -8.42 -8.72
CA THR A 162 -15.62 -6.95 -8.70
C THR A 162 -15.44 -6.41 -7.29
N ILE A 163 -16.17 -6.95 -6.31
CA ILE A 163 -16.07 -6.56 -4.90
C ILE A 163 -14.64 -6.74 -4.36
N LEU A 164 -14.01 -7.88 -4.63
CA LEU A 164 -12.65 -8.16 -4.16
C LEU A 164 -11.63 -7.19 -4.75
N LYS A 165 -11.75 -6.86 -6.04
CA LYS A 165 -10.89 -5.88 -6.70
C LYS A 165 -11.07 -4.48 -6.11
N ASP A 166 -12.29 -4.09 -5.79
CA ASP A 166 -12.56 -2.79 -5.14
C ASP A 166 -12.02 -2.74 -3.70
N LEU A 167 -12.15 -3.83 -2.95
CA LEU A 167 -11.56 -3.95 -1.61
C LEU A 167 -10.04 -3.86 -1.64
N GLU A 168 -9.39 -4.53 -2.60
CA GLU A 168 -7.93 -4.46 -2.79
C GLU A 168 -7.48 -3.03 -3.14
N ARG A 169 -8.21 -2.36 -4.05
CA ARG A 169 -7.93 -0.95 -4.41
C ARG A 169 -8.05 -0.03 -3.20
N LEU A 170 -9.12 -0.15 -2.42
CA LEU A 170 -9.33 0.67 -1.23
C LEU A 170 -8.25 0.43 -0.17
N ALA A 171 -7.88 -0.84 0.06
CA ALA A 171 -6.81 -1.19 0.99
C ALA A 171 -5.44 -0.61 0.55
N GLU A 172 -5.15 -0.63 -0.75
CA GLU A 172 -3.95 -0.04 -1.32
C GLU A 172 -3.93 1.50 -1.18
N GLU A 173 -5.06 2.16 -1.44
CA GLU A 173 -5.22 3.61 -1.24
C GLU A 173 -5.04 4.00 0.22
N GLU A 174 -5.63 3.25 1.15
CA GLU A 174 -5.47 3.47 2.59
C GLU A 174 -4.02 3.26 3.03
N ARG A 175 -3.34 2.21 2.53
CA ARG A 175 -1.92 1.98 2.82
C ARG A 175 -1.05 3.14 2.34
N LYS A 176 -1.25 3.59 1.11
CA LYS A 176 -0.51 4.75 0.55
C LYS A 176 -0.77 6.02 1.34
N ALA A 177 -2.01 6.26 1.77
CA ALA A 177 -2.35 7.40 2.60
C ALA A 177 -1.66 7.35 3.97
N ARG A 178 -1.63 6.18 4.62
CA ARG A 178 -0.90 5.97 5.88
C ARG A 178 0.60 6.17 5.73
N GLU A 179 1.22 5.57 4.72
CA GLU A 179 2.66 5.74 4.45
C GLU A 179 3.02 7.22 4.15
N LEU A 180 2.17 7.92 3.41
CA LEU A 180 2.35 9.35 3.15
C LEU A 180 2.25 10.18 4.44
N GLN A 181 1.27 9.86 5.29
CA GLN A 181 1.10 10.50 6.59
C GLN A 181 2.32 10.28 7.50
N GLU A 182 2.80 9.03 7.62
CA GLU A 182 3.96 8.71 8.45
C GLU A 182 5.23 9.43 7.98
N LYS A 183 5.47 9.49 6.65
CA LYS A 183 6.59 10.25 6.07
C LYS A 183 6.46 11.75 6.35
N TYR A 184 5.25 12.29 6.23
CA TYR A 184 4.97 13.70 6.53
C TYR A 184 5.24 14.00 8.00
N ASP A 185 4.72 13.20 8.92
CA ASP A 185 4.90 13.39 10.37
C ASP A 185 6.36 13.26 10.79
N ALA A 186 7.10 12.30 10.19
CA ALA A 186 8.53 12.15 10.43
C ALA A 186 9.33 13.36 9.92
N ALA A 187 9.00 13.88 8.73
CA ALA A 187 9.63 15.08 8.18
C ALA A 187 9.35 16.31 9.03
N ILE A 188 8.10 16.51 9.46
CA ILE A 188 7.72 17.59 10.39
C ILE A 188 8.48 17.48 11.70
N LYS A 189 8.49 16.31 12.34
CA LYS A 189 9.18 16.13 13.62
C LYS A 189 10.67 16.45 13.49
N ALA A 190 11.33 15.94 12.45
CA ALA A 190 12.74 16.21 12.21
C ALA A 190 13.00 17.70 11.91
N ALA A 191 12.09 18.37 11.21
CA ALA A 191 12.18 19.80 10.94
C ALA A 191 12.02 20.65 12.21
N ASP A 192 11.00 20.35 13.02
CA ASP A 192 10.73 21.01 14.29
C ASP A 192 11.92 20.85 15.26
N ASP A 193 12.48 19.63 15.36
CA ASP A 193 13.64 19.34 16.21
C ASP A 193 14.88 20.11 15.72
N ALA A 194 15.13 20.14 14.41
CA ALA A 194 16.23 20.90 13.82
C ALA A 194 16.07 22.42 14.02
N PHE A 195 14.83 22.94 13.90
CA PHE A 195 14.53 24.35 14.11
C PHE A 195 14.78 24.76 15.56
N LYS A 196 14.34 23.95 16.53
CA LYS A 196 14.60 24.16 17.97
C LYS A 196 16.08 24.10 18.31
N ALA A 197 16.85 23.29 17.59
CA ALA A 197 18.30 23.21 17.73
C ALA A 197 19.04 24.34 16.99
N GLU A 198 18.32 25.32 16.43
CA GLU A 198 18.84 26.41 15.59
C GLU A 198 19.64 25.92 14.37
N ASN A 199 19.43 24.66 13.97
CA ASN A 199 19.97 24.09 12.74
C ASN A 199 19.04 24.43 11.57
N TYR A 200 19.01 25.71 11.21
CA TYR A 200 18.04 26.26 10.26
C TYR A 200 18.14 25.67 8.85
N GLU A 201 19.35 25.31 8.41
CA GLU A 201 19.54 24.63 7.11
C GLU A 201 18.84 23.26 7.08
N GLN A 202 19.04 22.44 8.12
CA GLN A 202 18.38 21.14 8.22
C GLN A 202 16.87 21.27 8.39
N ALA A 203 16.41 22.26 9.17
CA ALA A 203 15.00 22.57 9.33
C ALA A 203 14.36 22.94 7.98
N ARG A 204 15.01 23.83 7.21
CA ARG A 204 14.57 24.22 5.86
C ARG A 204 14.42 23.02 4.93
N THR A 205 15.40 22.12 4.92
CA THR A 205 15.33 20.90 4.10
C THR A 205 14.14 20.04 4.50
N LYS A 206 13.93 19.81 5.80
CA LYS A 206 12.88 18.91 6.30
C LYS A 206 11.47 19.48 6.18
N TYR A 207 11.26 20.77 6.40
CA TYR A 207 9.96 21.40 6.10
C TYR A 207 9.67 21.45 4.60
N THR A 208 10.69 21.61 3.75
CA THR A 208 10.53 21.54 2.28
C THR A 208 10.11 20.13 1.85
N GLU A 209 10.73 19.10 2.42
CA GLU A 209 10.32 17.70 2.23
C GLU A 209 8.85 17.48 2.65
N ALA A 210 8.46 17.93 3.85
CA ALA A 210 7.08 17.84 4.32
C ALA A 210 6.09 18.59 3.42
N SER A 211 6.44 19.80 2.96
CA SER A 211 5.62 20.57 2.01
C SER A 211 5.50 19.89 0.65
N GLY A 212 6.50 19.10 0.22
CA GLY A 212 6.45 18.31 -1.00
C GLY A 212 5.56 17.07 -0.85
N LEU A 213 5.56 16.44 0.33
CA LEU A 213 4.71 15.29 0.64
C LEU A 213 3.23 15.69 0.73
N LYS A 214 2.93 16.84 1.35
CA LYS A 214 1.57 17.37 1.47
C LYS A 214 1.52 18.87 1.14
N PRO A 215 1.36 19.23 -0.15
CA PRO A 215 1.42 20.62 -0.60
C PRO A 215 0.23 21.48 -0.14
N GLU A 216 -0.88 20.87 0.28
CA GLU A 216 -2.04 21.59 0.81
C GLU A 216 -1.88 21.99 2.29
N GLU A 217 -0.93 21.37 3.01
CA GLU A 217 -0.72 21.67 4.42
C GLU A 217 -0.07 23.06 4.58
N LYS A 218 -0.64 23.84 5.50
CA LYS A 218 -0.16 25.20 5.77
C LYS A 218 1.06 25.20 6.70
N TYR A 219 1.10 24.29 7.66
CA TYR A 219 2.13 24.26 8.71
C TYR A 219 3.58 24.26 8.18
N PRO A 220 3.98 23.37 7.23
CA PRO A 220 5.34 23.38 6.71
C PRO A 220 5.70 24.70 6.02
N LYS A 221 4.74 25.34 5.34
CA LYS A 221 4.94 26.61 4.62
C LYS A 221 5.17 27.77 5.60
N ASP A 222 4.35 27.84 6.64
CA ASP A 222 4.50 28.85 7.70
C ASP A 222 5.85 28.68 8.41
N GLN A 223 6.26 27.44 8.68
CA GLN A 223 7.55 27.16 9.32
C GLN A 223 8.74 27.47 8.40
N LEU A 224 8.65 27.26 7.08
CA LEU A 224 9.69 27.70 6.14
C LEU A 224 9.90 29.21 6.16
N ALA A 225 8.83 30.00 6.31
CA ALA A 225 8.94 31.45 6.48
C ALA A 225 9.62 31.81 7.81
N ALA A 226 9.30 31.10 8.91
CA ALA A 226 9.95 31.28 10.20
C ALA A 226 11.45 30.92 10.14
N VAL A 227 11.81 29.83 9.45
CA VAL A 227 13.21 29.45 9.20
C VAL A 227 13.95 30.54 8.42
N ALA A 228 13.36 31.08 7.36
CA ALA A 228 13.97 32.14 6.58
C ALA A 228 14.25 33.40 7.43
N ALA A 229 13.28 33.82 8.25
CA ALA A 229 13.44 34.96 9.15
C ALA A 229 14.53 34.71 10.22
N ALA A 230 14.62 33.49 10.76
CA ALA A 230 15.64 33.14 11.74
C ALA A 230 17.06 33.15 11.14
N MET A 231 17.21 32.68 9.90
CA MET A 231 18.49 32.73 9.19
C MET A 231 18.92 34.15 8.86
N GLU A 232 17.99 35.01 8.45
CA GLU A 232 18.26 36.43 8.20
C GLU A 232 18.70 37.14 9.49
N GLU A 233 18.02 36.88 10.61
CA GLU A 233 18.40 37.39 11.93
C GLU A 233 19.79 36.91 12.35
N GLN A 234 20.11 35.63 12.14
CA GLN A 234 21.42 35.07 12.46
C GLN A 234 22.52 35.71 11.60
N ALA A 235 22.26 35.90 10.30
CA ALA A 235 23.19 36.57 9.40
C ALA A 235 23.43 38.03 9.80
N ARG A 236 22.37 38.75 10.20
CA ARG A 236 22.48 40.13 10.69
C ARG A 236 23.34 40.22 11.95
N LYS A 237 23.12 39.34 12.93
CA LYS A 237 23.92 39.30 14.16
C LYS A 237 25.38 38.96 13.90
N ALA A 238 25.64 37.99 13.01
CA ALA A 238 27.00 37.62 12.64
C ALA A 238 27.73 38.79 11.95
N GLU A 239 27.03 39.54 11.10
CA GLU A 239 27.58 40.71 10.43
C GLU A 239 27.83 41.88 11.40
N GLU A 240 26.91 42.13 12.33
CA GLU A 240 27.10 43.13 13.40
C GLU A 240 28.33 42.80 14.26
N GLU A 241 28.48 41.53 14.66
CA GLU A 241 29.64 41.09 15.43
C GLU A 241 30.94 41.21 14.62
N ARG A 242 30.91 40.90 13.32
CA ARG A 242 32.05 41.06 12.42
C ARG A 242 32.48 42.54 12.33
N LEU A 243 31.53 43.45 12.10
CA LEU A 243 31.78 44.88 12.04
C LEU A 243 32.31 45.44 13.36
N ALA A 244 31.76 44.97 14.50
CA ALA A 244 32.24 45.37 15.82
C ALA A 244 33.69 44.93 16.07
N ARG A 245 34.06 43.71 15.66
CA ARG A 245 35.45 43.21 15.74
C ARG A 245 36.38 44.01 14.82
N GLU A 246 35.97 44.26 13.58
CA GLU A 246 36.76 45.06 12.63
C GLU A 246 36.98 46.49 13.14
N LEU A 247 35.95 47.12 13.72
CA LEU A 247 36.07 48.43 14.35
C LEU A 247 37.05 48.42 15.52
N GLN A 248 36.98 47.39 16.38
CA GLN A 248 37.89 47.22 17.51
C GLN A 248 39.35 47.05 17.05
N GLU A 249 39.59 46.17 16.09
CA GLU A 249 40.94 45.92 15.54
C GLU A 249 41.55 47.17 14.90
N ASN A 250 40.76 47.91 14.12
CA ASN A 250 41.20 49.17 13.51
C ASN A 250 41.51 50.24 14.57
N TYR A 251 40.67 50.34 15.61
CA TYR A 251 40.91 51.24 16.73
C TYR A 251 42.21 50.89 17.47
N ASP A 252 42.41 49.62 17.81
CA ASP A 252 43.62 49.15 18.54
C ASP A 252 44.88 49.36 17.70
N ALA A 253 44.81 49.13 16.38
CA ALA A 253 45.91 49.39 15.46
C ALA A 253 46.25 50.89 15.38
N ALA A 254 45.23 51.77 15.31
CA ALA A 254 45.41 53.21 15.30
C ALA A 254 46.04 53.72 16.61
N ILE A 255 45.56 53.24 17.76
CA ILE A 255 46.14 53.54 19.07
C ILE A 255 47.61 53.11 19.14
N LYS A 256 47.90 51.85 18.80
CA LYS A 256 49.27 51.33 18.84
C LYS A 256 50.22 52.13 17.95
N ALA A 257 49.78 52.51 16.75
CA ALA A 257 50.57 53.34 15.85
C ALA A 257 50.77 54.77 16.39
N ALA A 258 49.73 55.34 17.01
CA ALA A 258 49.78 56.66 17.63
C ALA A 258 50.74 56.69 18.83
N ASP A 259 50.63 55.72 19.74
CA ASP A 259 51.50 55.57 20.92
C ASP A 259 52.97 55.42 20.50
N ALA A 260 53.23 54.62 19.46
CA ALA A 260 54.57 54.42 18.92
C ALA A 260 55.14 55.72 18.31
N ALA A 261 54.35 56.45 17.52
CA ALA A 261 54.74 57.73 16.95
C ALA A 261 54.99 58.79 18.03
N PHE A 262 54.13 58.84 19.05
CA PHE A 262 54.27 59.74 20.18
C PHE A 262 55.57 59.49 20.95
N THR A 263 55.87 58.22 21.24
CA THR A 263 57.12 57.80 21.89
C THR A 263 58.35 58.16 21.06
N ALA A 264 58.26 58.04 19.73
CA ALA A 264 59.29 58.47 18.80
C ALA A 264 59.38 60.00 18.63
N LYS A 265 58.57 60.78 19.37
CA LYS A 265 58.43 62.25 19.25
C LYS A 265 58.01 62.71 17.85
N ASN A 266 57.43 61.82 17.04
CA ASN A 266 56.82 62.17 15.78
C ASN A 266 55.38 62.63 16.03
N TYR A 267 55.25 63.85 16.56
CA TYR A 267 54.00 64.37 17.09
C TYR A 267 52.92 64.59 16.03
N GLU A 268 53.28 64.94 14.78
CA GLU A 268 52.31 65.08 13.68
C GLU A 268 51.68 63.73 13.31
N GLN A 269 52.48 62.67 13.23
CA GLN A 269 51.97 61.31 12.98
C GLN A 269 51.15 60.79 14.16
N ALA A 270 51.59 61.07 15.39
CA ALA A 270 50.82 60.74 16.59
C ALA A 270 49.46 61.45 16.60
N GLN A 271 49.42 62.76 16.30
CA GLN A 271 48.18 63.52 16.19
C GLN A 271 47.22 62.91 15.17
N THR A 272 47.73 62.57 13.99
CA THR A 272 46.94 61.94 12.92
C THR A 272 46.32 60.62 13.40
N LYS A 273 47.12 59.75 14.02
CA LYS A 273 46.67 58.41 14.44
C LYS A 273 45.75 58.42 15.66
N TYR A 274 45.95 59.31 16.63
CA TYR A 274 44.98 59.47 17.71
C TYR A 274 43.68 60.12 17.23
N THR A 275 43.73 61.01 16.23
CA THR A 275 42.51 61.58 15.62
C THR A 275 41.73 60.50 14.88
N GLU A 276 42.42 59.62 14.13
CA GLU A 276 41.82 58.44 13.50
C GLU A 276 41.16 57.53 14.55
N ALA A 277 41.87 57.17 15.64
CA ALA A 277 41.32 56.37 16.73
C ALA A 277 40.11 57.04 17.41
N SER A 278 40.17 58.35 17.67
CA SER A 278 39.05 59.12 18.23
C SER A 278 37.86 59.21 17.28
N GLY A 279 38.09 59.14 15.96
CA GLY A 279 37.02 59.08 14.95
C GLY A 279 36.37 57.70 14.89
N LEU A 280 37.15 56.63 15.03
CA LEU A 280 36.67 55.25 15.07
C LEU A 280 35.83 54.98 16.31
N LYS A 281 36.26 55.49 17.48
CA LYS A 281 35.51 55.38 18.73
C LYS A 281 35.42 56.73 19.45
N PRO A 282 34.43 57.56 19.11
CA PRO A 282 34.28 58.90 19.69
C PRO A 282 34.05 58.94 21.19
N GLU A 283 33.56 57.86 21.80
CA GLU A 283 33.32 57.80 23.25
C GLU A 283 34.59 57.47 24.06
N GLU A 284 35.65 56.96 23.42
CA GLU A 284 36.87 56.58 24.11
C GLU A 284 37.64 57.82 24.58
N LYS A 285 38.01 57.80 25.86
CA LYS A 285 38.71 58.92 26.48
C LYS A 285 40.20 58.92 26.15
N TYR A 286 40.81 57.75 26.02
CA TYR A 286 42.25 57.61 25.85
C TYR A 286 42.83 58.40 24.66
N PRO A 287 42.34 58.25 23.41
CA PRO A 287 42.88 59.03 22.30
C PRO A 287 42.65 60.54 22.44
N LYS A 288 41.56 60.98 23.10
CA LYS A 288 41.30 62.40 23.38
C LYS A 288 42.34 62.97 24.36
N ASP A 289 42.61 62.25 25.44
CA ASP A 289 43.63 62.64 26.42
C ASP A 289 45.02 62.70 25.77
N GLN A 290 45.34 61.73 24.90
CA GLN A 290 46.61 61.70 24.18
C GLN A 290 46.74 62.81 23.14
N LEU A 291 45.66 63.21 22.45
CA LEU A 291 45.67 64.37 21.56
C LEU A 291 46.01 65.67 22.31
N ALA A 292 45.50 65.84 23.54
CA ALA A 292 45.87 66.97 24.38
C ALA A 292 47.36 66.93 24.77
N ALA A 293 47.89 65.74 25.08
CA ALA A 293 49.32 65.55 25.35
C ALA A 293 50.20 65.85 24.12
N VAL A 294 49.78 65.45 22.93
CA VAL A 294 50.43 65.79 21.65
C VAL A 294 50.45 67.30 21.43
N ALA A 295 49.33 67.98 21.64
CA ALA A 295 49.24 69.43 21.48
C ALA A 295 50.20 70.16 22.44
N ALA A 296 50.24 69.76 23.71
CA ALA A 296 51.17 70.32 24.69
C ALA A 296 52.64 70.06 24.31
N ALA A 297 52.96 68.88 23.78
CA ALA A 297 54.31 68.54 23.33
C ALA A 297 54.75 69.37 22.11
N LEU A 298 53.83 69.61 21.16
CA LEU A 298 54.07 70.47 20.00
C LEU A 298 54.28 71.93 20.40
N GLU A 299 53.48 72.44 21.34
CA GLU A 299 53.62 73.80 21.87
C GLU A 299 54.98 73.99 22.57
N GLU A 300 55.37 73.04 23.41
CA GLU A 300 56.68 73.04 24.07
C GLU A 300 57.83 72.97 23.04
N LEU A 301 57.69 72.15 21.99
CA LEU A 301 58.69 72.04 20.93
C LEU A 301 58.82 73.36 20.15
N ALA A 302 57.69 73.99 19.82
CA ALA A 302 57.67 75.29 19.15
C ALA A 302 58.30 76.38 20.03
N ARG A 303 58.01 76.39 21.34
CA ARG A 303 58.63 77.33 22.28
C ARG A 303 60.15 77.15 22.32
N LYS A 304 60.65 75.92 22.43
CA LYS A 304 62.10 75.64 22.43
C LYS A 304 62.77 76.02 21.11
N ALA A 305 62.14 75.72 19.97
CA ALA A 305 62.66 76.11 18.67
C ALA A 305 62.73 77.64 18.53
N GLU A 306 61.75 78.36 19.07
CA GLU A 306 61.75 79.82 19.10
C GLU A 306 62.81 80.39 20.05
N GLU A 307 62.95 79.84 21.26
CA GLU A 307 64.02 80.19 22.20
C GLU A 307 65.40 79.97 21.56
N GLU A 308 65.61 78.85 20.88
CA GLU A 308 66.86 78.56 20.16
C GLU A 308 67.09 79.53 19.01
N ARG A 309 66.04 79.87 18.24
CA ARG A 309 66.11 80.86 17.17
C ARG A 309 66.51 82.23 17.71
N GLN A 310 65.88 82.68 18.80
CA GLN A 310 66.19 83.94 19.46
C GLN A 310 67.61 83.95 20.03
N ALA A 311 68.05 82.85 20.64
CA ALA A 311 69.41 82.71 21.14
C ALA A 311 70.45 82.79 20.01
N LYS A 312 70.20 82.12 18.87
CA LYS A 312 71.04 82.20 17.67
C LYS A 312 71.07 83.61 17.07
N GLU A 313 69.93 84.29 17.02
CA GLU A 313 69.85 85.67 16.53
C GLU A 313 70.59 86.63 17.47
N LEU A 314 70.45 86.47 18.79
CA LEU A 314 71.18 87.26 19.78
C LEU A 314 72.68 87.03 19.67
N GLN A 315 73.12 85.78 19.54
CA GLN A 315 74.54 85.46 19.34
C GLN A 315 75.08 86.09 18.05
N ALA A 316 74.33 86.02 16.94
CA ALA A 316 74.74 86.64 15.69
C ALA A 316 74.85 88.17 15.79
N ARG A 317 73.95 88.82 16.54
CA ARG A 317 74.03 90.27 16.82
C ARG A 317 75.25 90.61 17.68
N TYR A 318 75.52 89.81 18.71
CA TYR A 318 76.72 89.95 19.55
C TYR A 318 77.99 89.83 18.70
N ASP A 319 78.12 88.75 17.91
CA ASP A 319 79.28 88.53 17.05
C ASP A 319 79.48 89.67 16.04
N ALA A 320 78.39 90.20 15.46
CA ALA A 320 78.45 91.35 14.56
C ALA A 320 78.90 92.63 15.28
N ALA A 321 78.44 92.88 16.50
CA ALA A 321 78.85 94.03 17.30
C ALA A 321 80.34 93.97 17.67
N ILE A 322 80.83 92.78 18.06
CA ILE A 322 82.25 92.52 18.30
C ILE A 322 83.08 92.78 17.03
N GLN A 323 82.65 92.31 15.85
CA GLN A 323 83.36 92.60 14.59
C GLN A 323 83.46 94.10 14.29
N VAL A 324 82.40 94.87 14.57
CA VAL A 324 82.42 96.33 14.38
C VAL A 324 83.35 97.00 15.39
N ALA A 325 83.43 96.51 16.62
CA ALA A 325 84.36 96.97 17.64
C ALA A 325 85.82 96.63 17.27
N ASP A 326 86.09 95.40 16.83
CA ASP A 326 87.37 94.94 16.30
C ASP A 326 87.84 95.80 15.12
N ALA A 327 86.95 96.09 14.17
CA ALA A 327 87.27 96.95 13.03
C ALA A 327 87.63 98.39 13.45
N ALA A 328 86.92 98.95 14.44
CA ALA A 328 87.23 100.27 14.99
C ALA A 328 88.58 100.29 15.73
N PHE A 329 88.87 99.22 16.48
CA PHE A 329 90.15 99.04 17.19
C PHE A 329 91.32 98.95 16.20
N ASN A 330 91.18 98.12 15.16
CA ASN A 330 92.19 97.96 14.10
C ASN A 330 92.41 99.24 13.28
N ALA A 331 91.41 100.12 13.21
CA ALA A 331 91.52 101.46 12.63
C ALA A 331 92.10 102.53 13.59
N ALA A 332 92.63 102.12 14.75
CA ALA A 332 93.18 102.97 15.81
C ALA A 332 92.20 103.99 16.43
N LYS A 333 90.88 103.75 16.33
CA LYS A 333 89.84 104.56 16.96
C LYS A 333 89.49 103.99 18.33
N TYR A 334 90.39 104.14 19.29
CA TYR A 334 90.33 103.39 20.55
C TYR A 334 89.15 103.75 21.47
N GLU A 335 88.74 105.02 21.53
CA GLU A 335 87.55 105.42 22.31
C GLU A 335 86.25 104.89 21.68
N ASP A 336 86.16 104.89 20.34
CA ASP A 336 85.02 104.30 19.62
C ASP A 336 84.99 102.76 19.81
N ALA A 337 86.15 102.11 19.76
CA ALA A 337 86.27 100.67 20.01
C ALA A 337 85.86 100.32 21.45
N ARG A 338 86.33 101.07 22.46
CA ARG A 338 85.96 100.86 23.87
C ARG A 338 84.46 100.98 24.08
N THR A 339 83.84 102.00 23.48
CA THR A 339 82.39 102.22 23.55
C THR A 339 81.64 101.02 22.94
N LYS A 340 82.01 100.61 21.72
CA LYS A 340 81.36 99.49 21.02
C LYS A 340 81.55 98.13 21.68
N TYR A 341 82.71 97.85 22.29
CA TYR A 341 82.91 96.64 23.10
C TYR A 341 82.09 96.64 24.39
N THR A 342 81.77 97.82 24.93
CA THR A 342 80.94 97.93 26.14
C THR A 342 79.45 97.80 25.80
N GLU A 343 79.06 98.19 24.58
CA GLU A 343 77.70 98.09 24.06
C GLU A 343 77.34 96.69 23.50
N ALA A 344 78.33 95.95 23.01
CA ALA A 344 78.20 94.57 22.53
C ALA A 344 77.96 93.58 23.67
#